data_AF-A0A7L3HZY8-F1
#
_entry.id   AF-A0A7L3HZY8-F1
#
_cell.length_a   1.000
_cell.length_b   1.000
_cell.length_c   1.000
_cell.angle_alpha   90.00
_cell.angle_beta   90.00
_cell.angle_gamma   90.00
#
_symmetry.space_group_name_H-M   'P 1'
#
loop_
_entity.id
_entity.type
_entity.pdbx_description
1 polymer ?
#
loop_
_entity_poly.entity_id
_entity_poly.type
_entity_poly.pdbx_seq_one_letter_code
_entity_poly.pdbx_strand_id
1 'polypeptide(L)'
;SSDLEDLCFHINTKISNIKKFLMLRDSGEDQCRKSMLNKIGIEVILVHDLLSKMEAEVRQQEKLKNLLKKMQKAAERDQNEAQYLLEHIPPYLPKPTQSCIPVPTAKHGEQTEAVKPNHAKKPAKEKKKPIKEAALITTEEFESVPAYLKGRITYDQINAVVQELNKAVVGKYQIMHQPLKSMNAPAKNLYYRFIEEETKDTKGLGFFFSVNTELVTF
;
A
#
# COMPACT_ATOMS: atom_id res chain seq x y z
N SER A 1 43.21 -57.04 8.26
CA SER A 1 43.69 -56.19 7.17
C SER A 1 45.13 -56.59 6.92
N SER A 2 45.53 -56.82 5.67
CA SER A 2 46.92 -57.12 5.35
C SER A 2 47.75 -55.83 5.38
N ASP A 3 49.02 -55.86 5.78
CA ASP A 3 49.90 -54.68 5.80
C ASP A 3 49.94 -53.95 4.44
N LEU A 4 49.74 -54.70 3.35
CA LEU A 4 49.64 -54.16 1.99
C LEU A 4 48.35 -53.35 1.76
N GLU A 5 47.21 -53.82 2.29
CA GLU A 5 45.94 -53.07 2.22
C GLU A 5 46.04 -51.74 2.94
N ASP A 6 46.64 -51.75 4.14
CA ASP A 6 46.80 -50.57 4.97
C ASP A 6 47.76 -49.57 4.30
N LEU A 7 48.83 -50.05 3.66
CA LEU A 7 49.73 -49.24 2.84
C LEU A 7 49.01 -48.64 1.62
N CYS A 8 48.23 -49.44 0.89
CA CYS A 8 47.43 -48.97 -0.24
C CYS A 8 46.42 -47.89 0.18
N PHE A 9 45.75 -48.07 1.32
CA PHE A 9 44.84 -47.08 1.88
C PHE A 9 45.56 -45.77 2.24
N HIS A 10 46.74 -45.88 2.87
CA HIS A 10 47.55 -44.71 3.23
C HIS A 10 48.00 -43.92 1.99
N ILE A 11 48.49 -44.62 0.96
CA ILE A 11 48.91 -44.02 -0.31
C ILE A 11 47.71 -43.36 -1.00
N ASN A 12 46.58 -44.04 -1.11
CA ASN A 12 45.38 -43.49 -1.73
C ASN A 12 44.83 -42.27 -0.98
N THR A 13 44.95 -42.25 0.35
CA THR A 13 44.60 -41.08 1.17
C THR A 13 45.54 -39.91 0.86
N LYS A 14 46.85 -40.14 0.79
CA LYS A 14 47.82 -39.10 0.40
C LYS A 14 47.57 -38.57 -1.01
N ILE A 15 47.34 -39.44 -1.98
CA ILE A 15 46.98 -39.07 -3.36
C ILE A 15 45.70 -38.23 -3.36
N SER A 16 44.67 -38.65 -2.62
CA SER A 16 43.40 -37.92 -2.51
C SER A 16 43.58 -36.53 -1.89
N ASN A 17 44.41 -36.43 -0.86
CA ASN A 17 44.74 -35.15 -0.23
C ASN A 17 45.47 -34.22 -1.21
N ILE A 18 46.48 -34.73 -1.93
CA ILE A 18 47.19 -33.96 -2.96
C ILE A 18 46.21 -33.46 -4.02
N LYS A 19 45.30 -34.32 -4.51
CA LYS A 19 44.26 -33.92 -5.47
C LYS A 19 43.39 -32.78 -4.92
N LYS A 20 42.93 -32.87 -3.67
CA LYS A 20 42.14 -31.80 -3.02
C LYS A 20 42.93 -30.49 -2.93
N PHE A 21 44.20 -30.54 -2.54
CA PHE A 21 45.05 -29.34 -2.45
C PHE A 21 45.27 -28.69 -3.82
N LEU A 22 45.49 -29.50 -4.87
CA LEU A 22 45.60 -29.00 -6.24
C LEU A 22 44.30 -28.30 -6.66
N MET A 23 43.14 -28.93 -6.47
CA MET A 23 41.86 -28.31 -6.82
C MET A 23 41.59 -27.02 -6.03
N LEU A 24 41.95 -26.97 -4.75
CA LEU A 24 41.80 -25.75 -3.94
C LEU A 24 42.68 -24.61 -4.46
N ARG A 25 43.94 -24.90 -4.79
CA ARG A 25 44.86 -23.92 -5.37
C ARG A 25 44.34 -23.41 -6.73
N ASP A 26 43.95 -24.33 -7.61
CA ASP A 26 43.43 -23.99 -8.94
C ASP A 26 42.14 -23.15 -8.85
N SER A 27 41.32 -23.38 -7.81
CA SER A 27 40.11 -22.58 -7.54
C SER A 27 40.41 -21.16 -7.05
N GLY A 28 41.59 -20.94 -6.46
CA GLY A 28 42.05 -19.62 -5.99
C GLY A 28 42.79 -18.80 -7.05
N GLU A 29 43.44 -19.48 -8.00
CA GLU A 29 44.21 -18.86 -9.10
C GLU A 29 43.34 -18.53 -10.33
N ASP A 30 42.34 -19.36 -10.65
CA ASP A 30 41.42 -19.11 -11.77
C ASP A 30 40.47 -17.94 -11.47
N GLN A 31 40.75 -16.79 -12.09
CA GLN A 31 39.98 -15.56 -11.93
C GLN A 31 38.49 -15.72 -12.26
N CYS A 32 38.12 -16.59 -13.21
CA CYS A 32 36.74 -16.85 -13.57
C CYS A 32 36.01 -17.58 -12.42
N ARG A 33 36.60 -18.66 -11.90
CA ARG A 33 36.04 -19.43 -10.77
C ARG A 33 35.95 -18.61 -9.50
N LYS A 34 36.99 -17.82 -9.19
CA LYS A 34 36.98 -16.89 -8.06
C LYS A 34 35.86 -15.87 -8.16
N SER A 35 35.64 -15.31 -9.35
CA SER A 35 34.52 -14.38 -9.57
C SER A 35 33.16 -15.05 -9.36
N MET A 36 33.00 -16.32 -9.79
CA MET A 36 31.78 -17.09 -9.62
C MET A 36 31.52 -17.41 -8.14
N LEU A 37 32.55 -17.83 -7.39
CA LEU A 37 32.45 -18.07 -5.95
C LEU A 37 32.08 -16.80 -5.17
N ASN A 38 32.67 -15.66 -5.54
CA ASN A 38 32.31 -14.37 -4.94
C ASN A 38 30.85 -13.98 -5.24
N LYS A 39 30.38 -14.19 -6.47
CA LYS A 39 28.97 -13.95 -6.84
C LYS A 39 28.04 -14.83 -6.01
N ILE A 40 28.34 -16.12 -5.90
CA ILE A 40 27.57 -17.05 -5.06
C ILE A 40 27.57 -16.58 -3.60
N GLY A 41 28.73 -16.17 -3.07
CA GLY A 41 28.82 -15.65 -1.70
C GLY A 41 27.93 -14.41 -1.48
N ILE A 42 27.93 -13.48 -2.43
CA ILE A 42 27.05 -12.30 -2.40
C ILE A 42 25.58 -12.72 -2.48
N GLU A 43 25.22 -13.60 -3.40
CA GLU A 43 23.85 -14.09 -3.57
C GLU A 43 23.33 -14.80 -2.31
N VAL A 44 24.17 -15.61 -1.65
CA VAL A 44 23.81 -16.26 -0.38
C VAL A 44 23.53 -15.24 0.72
N ILE A 45 24.33 -14.18 0.83
CA ILE A 45 24.09 -13.08 1.79
C ILE A 45 22.77 -12.37 1.46
N LEU A 46 22.52 -12.05 0.19
CA LEU A 46 21.28 -11.39 -0.24
C LEU A 46 20.04 -12.24 0.07
N VAL A 47 20.10 -13.55 -0.19
CA VAL A 47 19.02 -14.49 0.12
C VAL A 47 18.79 -14.55 1.62
N HIS A 48 19.84 -14.63 2.44
CA HIS A 48 19.73 -14.61 3.89
C HIS A 48 19.03 -13.36 4.41
N ASP A 49 19.40 -12.19 3.91
CA ASP A 49 18.82 -10.91 4.33
C ASP A 49 17.35 -10.81 3.90
N LEU A 50 17.02 -11.31 2.71
CA LEU A 50 15.64 -11.36 2.23
C LEU A 50 14.78 -12.30 3.10
N LEU A 51 15.29 -13.48 3.44
CA LEU A 51 14.61 -14.42 4.34
C LEU A 51 14.41 -13.81 5.73
N SER A 52 15.40 -13.10 6.26
CA SER A 52 15.31 -12.41 7.55
C SER A 52 14.21 -11.34 7.54
N LYS A 53 14.10 -10.57 6.44
CA LYS A 53 13.01 -9.59 6.26
C LYS A 53 11.64 -10.26 6.16
N MET A 54 11.54 -11.34 5.40
CA MET A 54 10.30 -12.11 5.26
C MET A 54 9.84 -12.68 6.61
N GLU A 55 10.76 -13.21 7.42
CA GLU A 55 10.44 -13.71 8.76
C GLU A 55 9.90 -12.59 9.67
N ALA A 56 10.53 -11.42 9.63
CA ALA A 56 10.06 -10.27 10.40
C ALA A 56 8.65 -9.84 9.98
N GLU A 57 8.36 -9.81 8.68
CA GLU A 57 7.05 -9.47 8.14
C GLU A 57 5.98 -10.48 8.56
N VAL A 58 6.27 -11.78 8.45
CA VAL A 58 5.35 -12.85 8.90
C VAL A 58 5.02 -12.70 10.39
N ARG A 59 6.01 -12.41 11.23
CA ARG A 59 5.80 -12.17 12.66
C ARG A 59 4.92 -10.95 12.92
N GLN A 60 5.03 -9.89 12.12
CA GLN A 60 4.17 -8.71 12.24
C GLN A 60 2.72 -8.99 11.81
N GLN A 61 2.55 -9.68 10.68
CA GLN A 61 1.23 -10.09 10.19
C GLN A 61 0.49 -10.96 11.21
N GLU A 62 1.19 -11.87 11.89
CA GLU A 62 0.58 -12.69 12.93
C GLU A 62 0.13 -11.87 14.14
N LYS A 63 0.93 -10.88 14.58
CA LYS A 63 0.52 -9.94 15.63
C LYS A 63 -0.73 -9.15 15.22
N LEU A 64 -0.76 -8.63 13.99
CA LEU A 64 -1.89 -7.87 13.47
C LEU A 64 -3.16 -8.74 13.39
N LYS A 65 -3.05 -9.97 12.88
CA LYS A 65 -4.15 -10.94 12.84
C LYS A 65 -4.73 -11.19 14.23
N ASN A 66 -3.88 -11.36 15.25
CA ASN A 66 -4.32 -11.56 16.62
C ASN A 66 -5.03 -10.33 17.19
N LEU A 67 -4.58 -9.12 16.86
CA LEU A 67 -5.24 -7.88 17.27
C LEU A 67 -6.60 -7.73 16.59
N LEU A 68 -6.69 -7.98 15.29
CA LEU A 68 -7.95 -7.94 14.54
C LEU A 68 -8.97 -8.92 15.11
N LYS A 69 -8.55 -10.15 15.46
CA LYS A 69 -9.44 -11.14 16.08
C LYS A 69 -9.97 -10.69 17.45
N LYS A 70 -9.17 -9.96 18.24
CA LYS A 70 -9.63 -9.38 19.51
C LYS A 70 -10.63 -8.24 19.28
N MET A 71 -10.36 -7.38 18.30
CA MET A 71 -11.25 -6.27 17.95
C MET A 71 -12.61 -6.78 17.43
N GLN A 72 -12.59 -7.80 16.56
CA GLN A 72 -13.80 -8.46 16.07
C GLN A 72 -14.67 -8.98 17.22
N LYS A 73 -14.07 -9.72 18.16
CA LYS A 73 -14.79 -10.23 19.34
C LYS A 73 -15.33 -9.12 20.24
N ALA A 74 -14.66 -7.98 20.32
CA ALA A 74 -15.18 -6.83 21.06
C ALA A 74 -16.41 -6.25 20.36
N ALA A 75 -16.31 -5.99 19.06
CA ALA A 75 -17.42 -5.47 18.26
C ALA A 75 -18.64 -6.40 18.26
N GLU A 76 -18.44 -7.72 18.17
CA GLU A 76 -19.53 -8.71 18.27
C GLU A 76 -20.26 -8.64 19.63
N ARG A 77 -19.51 -8.46 20.74
CA ARG A 77 -20.13 -8.29 22.06
C ARG A 77 -20.94 -7.01 22.15
N ASP A 78 -20.38 -5.89 21.70
CA ASP A 78 -21.05 -4.59 21.75
C ASP A 78 -22.33 -4.60 20.88
N GLN A 79 -22.28 -5.27 19.72
CA GLN A 79 -23.44 -5.44 18.86
C GLN A 79 -24.54 -6.28 19.53
N ASN A 80 -24.16 -7.41 20.14
CA ASN A 80 -25.12 -8.27 20.85
C ASN A 80 -25.76 -7.54 22.04
N GLU A 81 -24.97 -6.75 22.78
CA GLU A 81 -25.49 -5.92 23.87
C GLU A 81 -26.45 -4.84 23.36
N ALA A 82 -26.11 -4.14 22.28
CA ALA A 82 -27.00 -3.16 21.67
C ALA A 82 -28.31 -3.78 21.17
N GLN A 83 -28.27 -4.97 20.57
CA GLN A 83 -29.47 -5.72 20.17
C GLN A 83 -30.31 -6.11 21.38
N TYR A 84 -29.68 -6.64 22.43
CA TYR A 84 -30.36 -6.99 23.67
C TYR A 84 -31.09 -5.77 24.27
N LEU A 85 -30.41 -4.61 24.33
CA LEU A 85 -31.00 -3.37 24.83
C LEU A 85 -32.17 -2.89 23.97
N LEU A 86 -32.09 -3.03 22.63
CA LEU A 86 -33.20 -2.69 21.72
C LEU A 86 -34.44 -3.57 21.94
N GLU A 87 -34.23 -4.86 22.23
CA GLU A 87 -35.32 -5.81 22.49
C GLU A 87 -35.98 -5.62 23.87
N HIS A 88 -35.24 -5.09 24.84
CA HIS A 88 -35.67 -4.97 26.24
C HIS A 88 -35.95 -3.53 26.67
N ILE A 89 -36.29 -2.63 25.73
CA ILE A 89 -36.65 -1.24 26.03
C ILE A 89 -37.91 -1.19 26.90
N PRO A 90 -37.86 -0.59 28.10
CA PRO A 90 -39.05 -0.42 28.92
C PRO A 90 -40.13 0.41 28.22
N PRO A 91 -41.41 0.01 28.30
CA PRO A 91 -42.51 0.61 27.53
C PRO A 91 -42.84 2.07 27.91
N TYR A 92 -42.26 2.58 28.99
CA TYR A 92 -42.43 3.96 29.46
C TYR A 92 -41.36 4.94 28.92
N LEU A 93 -40.40 4.47 28.12
CA LEU A 93 -39.42 5.36 27.48
C LEU A 93 -39.99 5.97 26.18
N PRO A 94 -39.68 7.26 25.89
CA PRO A 94 -40.07 7.90 24.63
C PRO A 94 -39.54 7.11 23.43
N LYS A 95 -40.41 6.64 22.55
CA LYS A 95 -40.01 5.92 21.34
C LYS A 95 -39.21 6.85 20.41
N PRO A 96 -38.07 6.42 19.86
CA PRO A 96 -37.32 7.24 18.90
C PRO A 96 -38.21 7.53 17.69
N THR A 97 -38.40 8.82 17.40
CA THR A 97 -39.09 9.27 16.20
C THR A 97 -38.25 8.85 14.99
N GLN A 98 -38.79 8.00 14.11
CA GLN A 98 -38.14 7.59 12.87
C GLN A 98 -37.88 8.81 11.98
N SER A 99 -36.65 9.33 12.03
CA SER A 99 -36.05 10.16 10.99
C SER A 99 -34.86 9.43 10.39
N CYS A 100 -35.10 8.22 9.87
CA CYS A 100 -34.19 7.51 8.99
C CYS A 100 -35.02 6.97 7.82
N ILE A 101 -34.69 7.46 6.62
CA ILE A 101 -35.36 7.16 5.35
C ILE A 101 -35.42 5.63 5.12
N PRO A 102 -36.60 5.05 4.82
CA PRO A 102 -36.67 3.70 4.30
C PRO A 102 -36.39 3.71 2.79
N VAL A 103 -35.47 2.85 2.38
CA VAL A 103 -35.34 2.33 1.01
C VAL A 103 -36.61 1.55 0.65
N PRO A 104 -37.29 1.82 -0.48
CA PRO A 104 -38.39 0.95 -0.93
C PRO A 104 -37.95 -0.02 -2.04
N THR A 105 -38.20 -1.31 -1.78
CA THR A 105 -38.24 -2.41 -2.75
C THR A 105 -39.64 -2.56 -3.36
N ALA A 106 -39.68 -2.77 -4.68
CA ALA A 106 -40.65 -3.50 -5.50
C ALA A 106 -42.04 -2.91 -5.92
N LYS A 107 -42.13 -2.71 -7.25
CA LYS A 107 -43.21 -3.05 -8.23
C LYS A 107 -44.56 -2.31 -8.30
N HIS A 108 -44.68 -1.56 -9.41
CA HIS A 108 -45.75 -1.41 -10.41
C HIS A 108 -47.21 -1.07 -10.03
N GLY A 109 -47.64 0.09 -10.53
CA GLY A 109 -49.02 0.49 -10.83
C GLY A 109 -48.98 1.76 -11.69
N GLU A 110 -49.65 1.74 -12.83
CA GLU A 110 -49.53 2.65 -13.98
C GLU A 110 -50.56 3.81 -13.93
N GLN A 111 -50.23 4.90 -14.65
CA GLN A 111 -51.04 5.99 -15.22
C GLN A 111 -51.24 7.29 -14.41
N THR A 112 -50.61 8.42 -14.82
CA THR A 112 -51.03 9.50 -15.78
C THR A 112 -51.99 10.48 -15.08
N GLU A 113 -51.83 11.81 -14.99
CA GLU A 113 -51.14 12.83 -15.79
C GLU A 113 -51.02 14.15 -15.01
N ALA A 114 -50.15 15.04 -15.51
CA ALA A 114 -50.22 16.50 -15.47
C ALA A 114 -50.28 17.26 -14.12
N VAL A 115 -49.17 17.93 -13.75
CA VAL A 115 -49.01 19.41 -13.81
C VAL A 115 -47.59 19.78 -13.33
N LYS A 116 -46.78 20.32 -14.25
CA LYS A 116 -45.71 21.32 -13.99
C LYS A 116 -46.27 22.66 -14.52
N PRO A 117 -45.89 23.86 -14.03
CA PRO A 117 -44.53 24.32 -13.69
C PRO A 117 -44.50 25.04 -12.31
N ASN A 118 -43.40 25.47 -11.68
CA ASN A 118 -42.31 26.26 -12.23
C ASN A 118 -41.13 26.30 -11.24
N HIS A 119 -39.95 26.53 -11.80
CA HIS A 119 -38.66 26.59 -11.15
C HIS A 119 -38.52 27.70 -10.10
N ALA A 120 -37.77 27.39 -9.04
CA ALA A 120 -36.52 28.07 -8.66
C ALA A 120 -36.43 28.35 -7.15
N LYS A 121 -35.57 27.58 -6.47
CA LYS A 121 -34.49 28.12 -5.63
C LYS A 121 -33.50 26.99 -5.33
N LYS A 122 -32.32 27.12 -5.93
CA LYS A 122 -31.11 26.30 -5.69
C LYS A 122 -30.75 26.34 -4.20
N PRO A 123 -30.42 25.22 -3.55
CA PRO A 123 -29.50 25.27 -2.43
C PRO A 123 -28.08 25.52 -2.96
N ALA A 124 -27.36 26.37 -2.24
CA ALA A 124 -26.05 26.90 -2.60
C ALA A 124 -25.06 25.81 -3.02
N LYS A 125 -24.32 26.06 -4.10
CA LYS A 125 -23.09 25.34 -4.41
C LYS A 125 -22.17 25.46 -3.19
N GLU A 126 -21.94 24.36 -2.48
CA GLU A 126 -20.80 24.26 -1.56
C GLU A 126 -19.55 24.69 -2.33
N LYS A 127 -18.91 25.74 -1.85
CA LYS A 127 -17.67 26.23 -2.44
C LYS A 127 -16.64 25.12 -2.28
N LYS A 128 -16.26 24.49 -3.39
CA LYS A 128 -15.15 23.52 -3.44
C LYS A 128 -13.97 24.16 -2.72
N LYS A 129 -13.51 23.56 -1.62
CA LYS A 129 -12.29 24.02 -0.96
C LYS A 129 -11.16 23.97 -2.01
N PRO A 130 -10.32 25.00 -2.12
CA PRO A 130 -9.21 24.97 -3.06
C PRO A 130 -8.29 23.80 -2.69
N ILE A 131 -7.98 22.96 -3.66
CA ILE A 131 -7.02 21.87 -3.51
C ILE A 131 -5.65 22.52 -3.37
N LYS A 132 -4.88 22.14 -2.34
CA LYS A 132 -3.53 22.67 -2.14
C LYS A 132 -2.57 22.00 -3.12
N GLU A 133 -1.96 22.80 -3.98
CA GLU A 133 -0.96 22.38 -4.96
C GLU A 133 0.44 22.81 -4.48
N ALA A 134 1.47 22.02 -4.83
CA ALA A 134 2.86 22.40 -4.59
C ALA A 134 3.28 23.47 -5.61
N ALA A 135 3.98 24.50 -5.14
CA ALA A 135 4.57 25.50 -6.04
C ALA A 135 5.67 24.87 -6.89
N LEU A 136 5.81 25.33 -8.14
CA LEU A 136 6.95 24.96 -8.98
C LEU A 136 8.22 25.55 -8.37
N ILE A 137 9.31 24.81 -8.50
CA ILE A 137 10.62 25.21 -8.04
C ILE A 137 11.11 26.31 -8.96
N THR A 138 11.66 27.39 -8.39
CA THR A 138 12.30 28.48 -9.12
C THR A 138 13.76 28.14 -9.45
N THR A 139 14.34 28.81 -10.45
CA THR A 139 15.75 28.58 -10.83
C THR A 139 16.71 28.89 -9.67
N GLU A 140 16.40 29.89 -8.86
CA GLU A 140 17.18 30.25 -7.66
C GLU A 140 17.15 29.15 -6.60
N GLU A 141 15.96 28.59 -6.32
CA GLU A 141 15.82 27.46 -5.40
C GLU A 141 16.57 26.23 -5.90
N PHE A 142 16.50 25.93 -7.20
CA PHE A 142 17.23 24.81 -7.79
C PHE A 142 18.75 25.00 -7.70
N GLU A 143 19.26 26.19 -7.97
CA GLU A 143 20.70 26.44 -7.88
C GLU A 143 21.23 26.43 -6.44
N SER A 144 20.39 26.81 -5.46
CA SER A 144 20.74 26.75 -4.04
C SER A 144 20.98 25.34 -3.51
N VAL A 145 20.42 24.31 -4.16
CA VAL A 145 20.58 22.91 -3.74
C VAL A 145 22.00 22.41 -4.07
N PRO A 146 22.72 21.80 -3.10
CA PRO A 146 24.04 21.23 -3.35
C PRO A 146 24.09 20.21 -4.50
N ALA A 147 25.15 20.26 -5.30
CA ALA A 147 25.30 19.42 -6.50
C ALA A 147 25.20 17.90 -6.22
N TYR A 148 25.64 17.45 -5.04
CA TYR A 148 25.56 16.04 -4.67
C TYR A 148 24.11 15.56 -4.44
N LEU A 149 23.17 16.46 -4.13
CA LEU A 149 21.74 16.15 -4.02
C LEU A 149 21.03 16.22 -5.37
N LYS A 150 21.45 17.14 -6.25
CA LYS A 150 20.92 17.28 -7.62
C LYS A 150 21.30 16.11 -8.51
N GLY A 151 22.53 15.59 -8.35
CA GLY A 151 23.04 14.51 -9.19
C GLY A 151 23.05 14.90 -10.67
N ARG A 152 22.32 14.16 -11.50
CA ARG A 152 22.14 14.44 -12.94
C ARG A 152 20.75 14.99 -13.29
N ILE A 153 19.94 15.32 -12.29
CA ILE A 153 18.56 15.76 -12.48
C ILE A 153 18.55 17.24 -12.89
N THR A 154 17.78 17.58 -13.92
CA THR A 154 17.64 18.95 -14.42
C THR A 154 16.47 19.69 -13.78
N TYR A 155 16.53 21.01 -13.81
CA TYR A 155 15.44 21.89 -13.35
C TYR A 155 14.08 21.50 -13.95
N ASP A 156 14.05 21.31 -15.28
CA ASP A 156 12.84 20.94 -16.01
C ASP A 156 12.29 19.58 -15.57
N GLN A 157 13.17 18.61 -15.29
CA GLN A 157 12.77 17.29 -14.83
C GLN A 157 12.09 17.34 -13.46
N ILE A 158 12.62 18.14 -12.52
CA ILE A 158 11.99 18.26 -11.20
C ILE A 158 10.63 18.96 -11.32
N ASN A 159 10.57 20.05 -12.07
CA ASN A 159 9.30 20.76 -12.26
C ASN A 159 8.26 19.93 -13.01
N ALA A 160 8.66 19.10 -13.97
CA ALA A 160 7.76 18.14 -14.62
C ALA A 160 7.19 17.14 -13.61
N VAL A 161 8.01 16.61 -12.70
CA VAL A 161 7.55 15.71 -11.62
C VAL A 161 6.63 16.44 -10.65
N VAL A 162 6.93 17.69 -10.26
CA VAL A 162 6.04 18.50 -9.41
C VAL A 162 4.68 18.72 -10.06
N GLN A 163 4.65 18.97 -11.38
CA GLN A 163 3.39 19.08 -12.14
C GLN A 163 2.60 17.76 -12.16
N GLU A 164 3.27 16.64 -12.36
CA GLU A 164 2.64 15.32 -12.34
C GLU A 164 2.06 15.00 -10.95
N LEU A 165 2.80 15.31 -9.88
CA LEU A 165 2.33 15.20 -8.51
C LEU A 165 1.11 16.09 -8.26
N ASN A 166 1.14 17.35 -8.73
CA ASN A 166 -0.02 18.24 -8.63
C ASN A 166 -1.23 17.68 -9.39
N LYS A 167 -1.03 17.13 -10.60
CA LYS A 167 -2.11 16.47 -11.37
C LYS A 167 -2.71 15.30 -10.59
N ALA A 168 -1.88 14.47 -9.97
CA ALA A 168 -2.33 13.32 -9.16
C ALA A 168 -3.10 13.77 -7.90
N VAL A 169 -2.58 14.76 -7.17
CA VAL A 169 -3.24 15.35 -5.99
C VAL A 169 -4.58 15.96 -6.39
N VAL A 170 -4.60 16.78 -7.43
CA VAL A 170 -5.84 17.38 -7.96
C VAL A 170 -6.83 16.30 -8.36
N GLY A 171 -6.42 15.25 -9.08
CA GLY A 171 -7.28 14.13 -9.46
C GLY A 171 -7.89 13.40 -8.25
N LYS A 172 -7.07 13.09 -7.23
CA LYS A 172 -7.54 12.45 -5.99
C LYS A 172 -8.60 13.31 -5.29
N TYR A 173 -8.28 14.58 -5.01
CA TYR A 173 -9.19 15.44 -4.26
C TYR A 173 -10.41 15.88 -5.07
N GLN A 174 -10.33 15.91 -6.40
CA GLN A 174 -11.50 16.06 -7.27
C GLN A 174 -12.51 14.93 -7.07
N ILE A 175 -12.04 13.67 -7.01
CA ILE A 175 -12.89 12.51 -6.72
C ILE A 175 -13.43 12.61 -5.30
N MET A 176 -12.60 12.93 -4.30
CA MET A 176 -13.06 13.01 -2.91
C MET A 176 -14.10 14.13 -2.65
N HIS A 177 -14.03 15.23 -3.39
CA HIS A 177 -14.98 16.36 -3.23
C HIS A 177 -16.22 16.25 -4.13
N GLN A 178 -16.28 15.28 -5.04
CA GLN A 178 -17.44 15.09 -5.88
C GLN A 178 -18.57 14.40 -5.09
N PRO A 179 -19.85 14.79 -5.26
CA PRO A 179 -20.96 14.09 -4.61
C PRO A 179 -21.09 12.64 -5.08
N LEU A 180 -21.20 11.69 -4.15
CA LEU A 180 -21.34 10.24 -4.43
C LEU A 180 -22.48 9.90 -5.41
N LYS A 181 -23.57 10.69 -5.38
CA LYS A 181 -24.72 10.51 -6.28
C LYS A 181 -24.39 10.79 -7.76
N SER A 182 -23.34 11.57 -8.01
CA SER A 182 -22.89 11.97 -9.36
C SER A 182 -21.83 11.03 -9.95
N MET A 183 -21.30 10.07 -9.18
CA MET A 183 -20.16 9.23 -9.59
C MET A 183 -20.60 7.93 -10.25
N ASN A 184 -19.81 7.47 -11.22
CA ASN A 184 -19.90 6.13 -11.80
C ASN A 184 -19.24 5.08 -10.86
N ALA A 185 -19.43 3.79 -11.16
CA ALA A 185 -18.92 2.71 -10.30
C ALA A 185 -17.38 2.71 -10.11
N PRO A 186 -16.55 2.95 -11.15
CA PRO A 186 -15.10 3.06 -10.97
C PRO A 186 -14.68 4.22 -10.06
N ALA A 187 -15.28 5.41 -10.22
CA ALA A 187 -14.98 6.55 -9.38
C ALA A 187 -15.39 6.34 -7.91
N LYS A 188 -16.50 5.61 -7.66
CA LYS A 188 -16.91 5.21 -6.31
C LYS A 188 -15.91 4.24 -5.68
N ASN A 189 -15.40 3.27 -6.44
CA ASN A 189 -14.38 2.34 -5.95
C ASN A 189 -13.10 3.09 -5.54
N LEU A 190 -12.64 4.04 -6.38
CA LEU A 190 -11.50 4.90 -6.06
C LEU A 190 -11.77 5.77 -4.82
N TYR A 191 -12.98 6.31 -4.70
CA TYR A 191 -13.38 7.09 -3.52
C TYR A 191 -13.26 6.28 -2.23
N TYR A 192 -13.81 5.06 -2.19
CA TYR A 192 -13.71 4.22 -0.99
C TYR A 192 -12.27 3.84 -0.66
N ARG A 193 -11.46 3.50 -1.68
CA ARG A 193 -10.02 3.25 -1.50
C ARG A 193 -9.30 4.45 -0.90
N PHE A 194 -9.55 5.66 -1.40
CA PHE A 194 -8.93 6.87 -0.86
C PHE A 194 -9.34 7.18 0.58
N ILE A 195 -10.58 6.84 0.97
CA ILE A 195 -11.06 6.99 2.35
C ILE A 195 -10.43 5.95 3.28
N GLU A 196 -10.23 4.71 2.81
CA GLU A 196 -9.54 3.65 3.58
C GLU A 196 -8.05 3.97 3.80
N GLU A 197 -7.40 4.60 2.82
CA GLU A 197 -6.01 5.04 2.90
C GLU A 197 -5.81 6.26 3.83
N GLU A 198 -6.85 7.03 4.16
CA GLU A 198 -6.73 8.18 5.07
C GLU A 198 -6.60 7.73 6.54
N THR A 199 -5.47 8.04 7.16
CA THR A 199 -5.28 7.87 8.61
C THR A 199 -5.69 9.14 9.37
N LYS A 200 -5.87 9.02 10.69
CA LYS A 200 -6.21 10.18 11.56
C LYS A 200 -5.18 11.30 11.46
N ASP A 201 -3.92 10.97 11.17
CA ASP A 201 -2.81 11.91 11.10
C ASP A 201 -2.69 12.60 9.73
N THR A 202 -3.30 12.06 8.67
CA THR A 202 -3.29 12.64 7.32
C THR A 202 -4.56 13.41 6.96
N LYS A 203 -5.56 13.41 7.84
CA LYS A 203 -6.87 14.01 7.59
C LYS A 203 -6.76 15.52 7.41
N GLY A 204 -7.02 16.01 6.19
CA GLY A 204 -6.98 17.44 5.86
C GLY A 204 -5.59 17.97 5.45
N LEU A 205 -4.57 17.11 5.42
CA LEU A 205 -3.30 17.39 4.76
C LEU A 205 -3.41 16.91 3.31
N GLY A 206 -2.93 17.72 2.34
CA GLY A 206 -2.86 17.32 0.94
C GLY A 206 -1.82 16.21 0.78
N PHE A 207 -2.24 14.94 0.86
CA PHE A 207 -1.35 13.79 0.87
C PHE A 207 -1.77 12.75 -0.18
N PHE A 208 -0.80 12.17 -0.85
CA PHE A 208 -0.97 11.10 -1.82
C PHE A 208 0.00 9.95 -1.50
N PHE A 209 -0.48 8.71 -1.59
CA PHE A 209 0.38 7.54 -1.47
C PHE A 209 0.90 7.16 -2.85
N SER A 210 2.21 7.26 -3.08
CA SER A 210 2.85 6.53 -4.16
C SER A 210 3.05 5.09 -3.68
N VAL A 211 2.18 4.17 -4.07
CA VAL A 211 2.56 2.75 -4.05
C VAL A 211 3.66 2.61 -5.10
N ASN A 212 4.79 1.98 -4.75
CA ASN A 212 5.93 1.72 -5.67
C ASN A 212 5.59 0.76 -6.83
N THR A 213 4.33 0.69 -7.22
CA THR A 213 3.84 -0.05 -8.38
C THR A 213 2.96 0.90 -9.18
N GLU A 214 3.54 1.33 -10.30
CA GLU A 214 2.89 1.91 -11.47
C GLU A 214 2.40 3.35 -11.36
N LEU A 215 3.21 4.26 -11.91
CA LEU A 215 2.69 5.41 -12.65
C LEU A 215 1.90 4.88 -13.86
N VAL A 216 0.67 4.42 -13.63
CA VAL A 216 -0.29 4.23 -14.72
C VAL A 216 -0.77 5.62 -15.13
N THR A 217 -0.25 6.04 -16.28
CA THR A 217 -0.77 7.12 -17.12
C THR A 217 -2.30 7.25 -17.03
N PHE A 218 -2.75 8.44 -16.62
CA PHE A 218 -4.08 9.00 -16.94
C PHE A 218 -4.01 9.83 -18.22
#